data_AF-A0A494VN21-F1
#
_entry.id   AF-A0A494VN21-F1
#
_cell.length_a   1.000
_cell.length_b   1.000
_cell.length_c   1.000
_cell.angle_alpha   90.00
_cell.angle_beta   90.00
_cell.angle_gamma   90.00
#
_symmetry.space_group_name_H-M   'P 1'
#
loop_
_entity.id
_entity.type
_entity.pdbx_description
1 polymer ?
#
loop_
_entity_poly.entity_id
_entity_poly.type
_entity_poly.pdbx_seq_one_letter_code
_entity_poly.pdbx_strand_id
1 'polypeptide(L)' 'MGGINGENQPGQTAIDFGFLPKEKRYRLTLMADGDHNMAFREQYITVTTKDNLPVKWLPQGGFAGYIEEL' A
#
# COMPACT_ATOMS: atom_id res chain seq x y z
N MET A 1 -8.03 -2.45 -1.06
CA MET A 1 -7.02 -2.87 -2.06
C MET A 1 -5.95 -3.72 -1.38
N GLY A 2 -5.20 -4.52 -2.12
CA GLY A 2 -4.12 -5.31 -1.55
C GLY A 2 -3.23 -5.91 -2.62
N GLY A 3 -2.04 -6.33 -2.21
CA GLY A 3 -1.06 -6.98 -3.08
C GLY A 3 -0.31 -8.05 -2.31
N ILE A 4 0.02 -9.15 -2.99
CA ILE A 4 0.74 -10.28 -2.44
C ILE A 4 2.02 -10.46 -3.26
N ASN A 5 3.14 -10.62 -2.57
CA ASN A 5 4.37 -11.07 -3.17
C ASN A 5 4.41 -12.61 -3.15
N GLY A 6 4.15 -13.26 -4.27
CA GLY A 6 4.20 -14.72 -4.37
C GLY A 6 5.62 -15.30 -4.43
N GLU A 7 6.63 -14.46 -4.58
CA GLU A 7 8.02 -14.88 -4.74
C GLU A 7 8.72 -15.04 -3.38
N ASN A 8 9.69 -15.96 -3.32
CA ASN A 8 10.55 -16.11 -2.14
C ASN A 8 11.73 -15.13 -2.16
N GLN A 9 11.48 -13.87 -2.52
CA GLN A 9 12.47 -12.80 -2.53
C GLN A 9 11.81 -11.46 -2.19
N PRO A 10 12.52 -10.53 -1.52
CA PRO A 10 11.99 -9.21 -1.23
C PRO A 10 11.85 -8.40 -2.52
N GLY A 11 10.97 -7.41 -2.50
CA GLY A 11 10.75 -6.55 -3.66
C GLY A 11 10.10 -5.23 -3.32
N GLN A 12 9.75 -4.51 -4.37
CA GLN A 12 9.02 -3.25 -4.27
C GLN A 12 8.00 -3.18 -5.40
N THR A 13 6.81 -2.70 -5.07
CA THR A 13 5.79 -2.30 -6.04
C THR A 13 5.39 -0.86 -5.82
N ALA A 14 4.62 -0.34 -6.75
CA ALA A 14 4.05 1.00 -6.69
C ALA A 14 2.52 0.88 -6.76
N ILE A 15 1.82 1.49 -5.81
CA ILE A 15 0.37 1.63 -5.86
C ILE A 15 0.06 2.87 -6.68
N ASP A 16 -0.59 2.67 -7.82
CA ASP A 16 -1.13 3.74 -8.66
C ASP A 16 -2.58 4.04 -8.24
N PHE A 17 -2.86 5.30 -7.92
CA PHE A 17 -4.18 5.77 -7.47
C PHE A 17 -5.04 6.35 -8.61
N GLY A 18 -4.68 6.13 -9.87
CA GLY A 18 -5.41 6.61 -11.05
C GLY A 18 -6.84 6.09 -11.17
N PHE A 19 -7.22 5.06 -10.40
CA PHE A 19 -8.59 4.57 -10.29
C PHE A 19 -9.50 5.43 -9.41
N LEU A 20 -8.93 6.33 -8.60
CA LEU A 20 -9.70 7.22 -7.73
C LEU A 20 -10.36 8.36 -8.53
N PRO A 21 -11.54 8.86 -8.11
CA PRO A 21 -12.13 10.07 -8.68
C PRO A 21 -11.21 11.29 -8.59
N LYS A 22 -11.13 12.05 -9.68
CA LYS A 22 -10.30 13.27 -9.82
C LYS A 22 -10.69 14.35 -8.81
N GLU A 23 -9.71 15.19 -8.47
CA GLU A 23 -9.88 16.38 -7.62
C GLU A 23 -10.35 16.11 -6.19
N LYS A 24 -10.33 14.85 -5.76
CA LYS A 24 -10.63 14.43 -4.39
C LYS A 24 -9.37 14.01 -3.64
N ARG A 25 -9.44 14.07 -2.33
CA ARG A 25 -8.41 13.57 -1.41
C ARG A 25 -8.98 12.41 -0.62
N TYR A 26 -8.13 11.44 -0.34
CA TYR A 26 -8.52 10.23 0.37
C TYR A 26 -7.52 9.96 1.48
N ARG A 27 -8.01 9.38 2.58
CA ARG A 27 -7.16 8.77 3.60
C ARG A 27 -6.94 7.31 3.22
N LEU A 28 -5.68 6.95 3.03
CA LEU A 28 -5.21 5.59 2.92
C LEU A 28 -4.74 5.10 4.30
N THR A 29 -5.36 4.04 4.79
CA THR A 29 -4.81 3.20 5.87
C THR A 29 -4.08 2.02 5.25
N LEU A 30 -2.75 2.03 5.25
CA LEU A 30 -1.90 1.00 4.66
C LEU A 30 -1.33 0.11 5.76
N MET A 31 -1.59 -1.19 5.66
CA MET A 31 -0.98 -2.25 6.46
C MET A 31 -0.03 -3.04 5.58
N ALA A 32 1.27 -2.98 5.84
CA ALA A 32 2.29 -3.69 5.07
C ALA A 32 3.23 -4.46 5.99
N ASP A 33 4.01 -5.38 5.42
CA ASP A 33 5.02 -6.13 6.16
C ASP A 33 5.94 -5.21 7.00
N GLY A 34 6.20 -5.62 8.23
CA GLY A 34 7.11 -4.95 9.16
C GLY A 34 8.56 -5.39 8.98
N ASP A 35 9.38 -5.18 10.00
CA ASP A 35 10.82 -5.53 9.93
C ASP A 35 11.08 -7.04 9.88
N HIS A 36 10.08 -7.86 10.25
CA HIS A 36 10.14 -9.32 10.18
C HIS A 36 8.74 -9.92 9.91
N ASN A 37 8.71 -11.22 9.64
CA ASN A 37 7.53 -11.99 9.19
C ASN A 37 6.29 -12.00 10.12
N MET A 38 6.43 -11.55 11.38
CA MET A 38 5.33 -11.47 12.35
C MET A 38 4.99 -10.01 12.71
N ALA A 39 5.69 -9.05 12.11
CA ALA A 39 5.43 -7.63 12.29
C ALA A 39 4.68 -7.10 11.08
N PHE A 40 3.79 -6.15 11.32
CA PHE A 40 3.21 -5.31 10.29
C PHE A 40 3.31 -3.85 10.73
N ARG A 41 3.28 -2.94 9.76
CA ARG A 41 3.24 -1.49 9.99
C ARG A 41 1.95 -0.94 9.44
N GLU A 42 1.27 -0.14 10.26
CA GLU A 42 0.12 0.65 9.84
C GLU A 42 0.57 2.10 9.58
N GLN A 43 0.14 2.66 8.44
CA GLN A 43 0.43 4.05 8.06
C GLN A 43 -0.84 4.73 7.55
N TYR A 44 -1.01 5.99 7.93
CA TYR A 44 -2.09 6.85 7.48
C TYR A 44 -1.54 7.90 6.52
N ILE A 45 -2.00 7.87 5.27
CA ILE A 45 -1.43 8.69 4.20
C ILE A 45 -2.57 9.38 3.46
N THR A 46 -2.46 10.69 3.24
CA THR A 46 -3.38 11.39 2.34
C THR A 46 -2.92 11.20 0.90
N VAL A 47 -3.80 10.67 0.04
CA VAL A 47 -3.51 10.40 -1.38
C VAL A 47 -4.55 11.03 -2.31
N THR A 48 -4.13 11.23 -3.55
CA THR A 48 -4.88 11.77 -4.68
C THR A 48 -4.67 10.89 -5.91
N THR A 49 -5.43 11.14 -6.98
CA THR A 49 -5.31 10.37 -8.23
C THR A 49 -3.96 10.50 -8.94
N LYS A 50 -3.10 11.43 -8.50
CA LYS A 50 -1.79 11.69 -9.11
C LYS A 50 -0.65 11.03 -8.34
N ASP A 51 -0.94 10.48 -7.17
CA ASP A 51 0.08 9.90 -6.33
C ASP A 51 0.46 8.50 -6.81
N ASN A 52 1.71 8.16 -6.55
CA ASN A 52 2.25 6.83 -6.78
C ASN A 52 3.05 6.45 -5.53
N LEU A 53 2.54 5.48 -4.78
CA LEU A 53 3.10 5.12 -3.48
C LEU A 53 3.96 3.86 -3.59
N PRO A 54 5.28 3.95 -3.41
CA PRO A 54 6.11 2.76 -3.33
C PRO A 54 5.84 1.97 -2.05
N VAL A 55 5.62 0.67 -2.18
CA VAL A 55 5.46 -0.27 -1.07
C VAL A 55 6.50 -1.37 -1.20
N LYS A 56 7.29 -1.55 -0.15
CA LYS A 56 8.21 -2.67 -0.01
C LYS A 56 7.46 -3.84 0.61
N TRP A 57 7.75 -5.04 0.14
CA TRP A 57 7.18 -6.29 0.65
C TRP A 57 8.28 -7.32 0.89
N LEU A 58 8.08 -8.14 1.91
CA LEU A 58 8.96 -9.25 2.24
C LEU A 58 8.73 -10.44 1.29
N PRO A 59 9.64 -11.44 1.24
CA PRO A 59 9.35 -12.72 0.59
C PRO A 59 8.05 -13.32 1.10
N GLN A 60 7.17 -13.75 0.19
CA GLN A 60 5.86 -14.34 0.54
C GLN A 60 4.94 -13.45 1.40
N GLY A 61 5.25 -12.15 1.46
CA GLY A 61 4.49 -11.16 2.23
C GLY A 61 3.48 -10.39 1.37
N GLY A 62 3.12 -9.21 1.83
CA GLY A 62 2.18 -8.36 1.10
C GLY A 62 1.76 -7.10 1.83
N PHE A 63 0.68 -6.52 1.34
CA PHE A 63 0.03 -5.38 1.97
C PHE A 63 -1.48 -5.40 1.75
N ALA A 64 -2.19 -4.76 2.67
CA ALA A 64 -3.59 -4.41 2.56
C ALA A 64 -3.76 -2.89 2.74
N GLY A 65 -4.65 -2.29 1.97
CA GLY A 65 -4.94 -0.86 2.05
C GLY A 65 -6.44 -0.61 2.05
N TYR A 66 -6.90 0.23 2.96
CA TYR A 66 -8.25 0.77 2.99
C TYR A 66 -8.23 2.25 2.61
N ILE A 67 -9.15 2.66 1.75
CA ILE A 67 -9.26 4.05 1.27
C ILE A 67 -10.65 4.57 1.62
N GLU A 68 -10.69 5.76 2.19
CA GLU A 68 -11.91 6.53 2.45
C GLU A 68 -11.75 7.97 1.98
N GLU A 69 -12.83 8.56 1.46
CA GLU A 69 -12.86 9.96 1.05
C GLU A 69 -12.81 10.88 2.28
N LEU A 70 -12.05 11.98 2.18
CA LEU A 70 -11.93 13.00 3.23
C LEU A 70 -12.98 14.12 3.09
#